data_AF-A0A820NLN5-F1
#
_entry.id   AF-A0A820NLN5-F1
#
_cell.length_a   1.000
_cell.length_b   1.000
_cell.length_c   1.000
_cell.angle_alpha   90.00
_cell.angle_beta   90.00
_cell.angle_gamma   90.00
#
_symmetry.space_group_name_H-M   'P 1'
#
loop_
_entity.id
_entity.type
_entity.pdbx_description
1 polymer ?
#
loop_
_entity_poly.entity_id
_entity_poly.type
_entity_poly.pdbx_seq_one_letter_code
_entity_poly.pdbx_strand_id
1 'polypeptide(L)'
;MFVFHDRRLLYGLLVPGTAILIGGLIWYHNRRKNEQIRLNRSEYLVLEIQVPVYCVGSIIGRGGEAIKRFQQEFSVRCAFAKDDEKLLKENYRILIIRGERHHVYEAEVEMRRLIADLPQYQQIEMFIPDHACGYLIGKNGSHIKNIRDSSKARLSLDRKIIDNLENKRFSRLIISGTSEQISAAKTLVEERLYRLEQKKKAYDNNSVISTV
;
A
#
# COMPACT_ATOMS: atom_id res chain seq x y z
N MET A 1 -65.48 -21.08 -73.80
CA MET A 1 -64.76 -20.03 -74.57
C MET A 1 -65.03 -18.71 -73.84
N PHE A 2 -64.03 -17.81 -73.70
CA PHE A 2 -63.88 -16.63 -72.79
C PHE A 2 -62.88 -16.91 -71.64
N VAL A 3 -61.57 -16.96 -71.90
CA VAL A 3 -60.54 -15.88 -71.96
C VAL A 3 -60.07 -15.39 -70.57
N PHE A 4 -58.75 -15.54 -70.35
CA PHE A 4 -57.88 -15.09 -69.25
C PHE A 4 -58.15 -13.65 -68.75
N HIS A 5 -57.93 -13.36 -67.46
CA HIS A 5 -56.85 -12.45 -67.00
C HIS A 5 -56.67 -12.37 -65.47
N ASP A 6 -55.39 -12.45 -65.09
CA ASP A 6 -54.68 -11.86 -63.94
C ASP A 6 -54.95 -12.25 -62.48
N ARG A 7 -54.04 -13.10 -61.98
CA ARG A 7 -53.64 -13.21 -60.57
C ARG A 7 -52.55 -12.18 -60.23
N ARG A 8 -52.85 -10.86 -60.22
CA ARG A 8 -51.84 -9.82 -59.86
C ARG A 8 -52.39 -8.55 -59.20
N LEU A 9 -53.39 -8.61 -58.33
CA LEU A 9 -53.90 -7.40 -57.65
C LEU A 9 -54.28 -7.62 -56.17
N LEU A 10 -53.33 -8.09 -55.34
CA LEU A 10 -53.53 -8.03 -53.88
C LEU A 10 -52.28 -7.60 -53.08
N TYR A 11 -51.37 -6.84 -53.70
CA TYR A 11 -50.23 -6.19 -53.03
C TYR A 11 -50.19 -4.66 -53.26
N GLY A 12 -51.33 -4.06 -53.65
CA GLY A 12 -51.39 -2.71 -54.20
C GLY A 12 -52.02 -1.63 -53.31
N LEU A 13 -52.07 -1.79 -51.99
CA LEU A 13 -52.53 -0.75 -51.06
C LEU A 13 -51.69 -0.76 -49.77
N LEU A 14 -50.37 -0.68 -49.92
CA LEU A 14 -49.52 -0.21 -48.85
C LEU A 14 -49.82 1.29 -48.69
N VAL A 15 -50.85 1.61 -47.90
CA VAL A 15 -51.23 3.00 -47.64
C VAL A 15 -49.99 3.69 -47.07
N PRO A 16 -49.47 4.77 -47.69
CA PRO A 16 -48.25 5.44 -47.22
C PRO A 16 -48.28 5.76 -45.71
N GLY A 17 -49.48 5.99 -45.17
CA GLY A 17 -49.73 6.21 -43.76
C GLY A 17 -49.34 5.04 -42.84
N THR A 18 -49.51 3.77 -43.25
CA THR A 18 -49.18 2.63 -42.37
C THR A 18 -47.68 2.42 -42.26
N ALA A 19 -46.92 2.69 -43.33
CA ALA A 19 -45.46 2.66 -43.31
C ALA A 19 -44.87 3.76 -42.41
N ILE A 20 -45.48 4.96 -42.39
CA ILE A 20 -45.09 6.05 -41.49
C ILE A 20 -45.43 5.70 -40.03
N LEU A 21 -46.58 5.09 -39.77
CA LEU A 21 -46.96 4.65 -38.41
C LEU A 21 -46.04 3.55 -37.90
N ILE A 22 -45.74 2.52 -38.71
CA ILE A 22 -44.84 1.43 -38.34
C ILE A 22 -43.39 1.94 -38.22
N GLY A 23 -42.92 2.75 -39.17
CA GLY A 23 -41.60 3.39 -39.11
C GLY A 23 -41.46 4.33 -37.91
N GLY A 24 -42.53 5.08 -37.59
CA GLY A 24 -42.63 5.93 -36.41
C GLY A 24 -42.68 5.13 -35.12
N LEU A 25 -43.37 3.99 -35.06
CA LEU A 25 -43.39 3.07 -33.92
C LEU A 25 -42.04 2.37 -33.72
N ILE A 26 -41.42 1.88 -34.78
CA ILE A 26 -40.07 1.30 -34.76
C ILE A 26 -39.06 2.37 -34.34
N TRP A 27 -39.12 3.58 -34.91
CA TRP A 27 -38.25 4.68 -34.52
C TRP A 27 -38.51 5.13 -33.08
N TYR A 28 -39.76 5.21 -32.63
CA TYR A 28 -40.12 5.60 -31.25
C TYR A 28 -39.67 4.54 -30.24
N HIS A 29 -39.87 3.26 -30.54
CA HIS A 29 -39.43 2.16 -29.68
C HIS A 29 -37.90 2.05 -29.67
N ASN A 30 -37.25 2.20 -30.84
CA ASN A 30 -35.79 2.26 -30.94
C ASN A 30 -35.21 3.52 -30.28
N ARG A 31 -35.93 4.65 -30.31
CA ARG A 31 -35.56 5.89 -29.63
C ARG A 31 -35.62 5.70 -28.12
N ARG A 32 -36.67 5.05 -27.57
CA ARG A 32 -36.74 4.71 -26.14
C ARG A 32 -35.65 3.73 -25.70
N LYS A 33 -35.39 2.68 -26.50
CA LYS A 33 -34.29 1.73 -26.23
C LYS A 33 -32.94 2.42 -26.29
N ASN A 34 -32.70 3.29 -27.27
CA ASN A 34 -31.49 4.10 -27.39
C ASN A 34 -31.35 5.15 -26.28
N GLU A 35 -32.45 5.69 -25.77
CA GLU A 35 -32.46 6.68 -24.68
C GLU A 35 -32.19 6.01 -23.33
N GLN A 36 -32.70 4.79 -23.10
CA GLN A 36 -32.29 3.94 -21.97
C GLN A 36 -30.82 3.48 -22.08
N ILE A 37 -30.33 3.15 -23.28
CA ILE A 37 -28.91 2.87 -23.53
C ILE A 37 -28.04 4.12 -23.29
N ARG A 38 -28.55 5.32 -23.56
CA ARG A 38 -27.86 6.59 -23.29
C ARG A 38 -27.79 6.93 -21.80
N LEU A 39 -28.82 6.61 -21.04
CA LEU A 39 -28.85 6.77 -19.57
C LEU A 39 -28.03 5.70 -18.85
N ASN A 40 -27.81 4.54 -19.47
CA ASN A 40 -26.96 3.46 -18.94
C ASN A 40 -25.52 3.52 -19.45
N ARG A 41 -25.06 4.69 -19.94
CA ARG A 41 -23.63 4.90 -20.16
C ARG A 41 -23.00 5.00 -18.78
N SER A 42 -22.54 3.89 -18.24
CA SER A 42 -21.83 3.86 -16.98
C SER A 42 -20.81 4.99 -16.97
N GLU A 43 -20.99 5.94 -16.06
CA GLU A 43 -20.09 7.09 -16.01
C GLU A 43 -18.67 6.56 -15.78
N TYR A 44 -17.77 6.93 -16.67
CA TYR A 44 -16.37 6.55 -16.53
C TYR A 44 -15.75 7.46 -15.47
N LEU A 45 -15.21 6.88 -14.42
CA LEU A 45 -14.61 7.58 -13.30
C LEU A 45 -13.11 7.36 -13.28
N VAL A 46 -12.37 8.39 -12.86
CA VAL A 46 -10.95 8.33 -12.55
C VAL A 46 -10.77 8.86 -11.14
N LEU A 47 -10.19 8.05 -10.25
CA LEU A 47 -9.85 8.42 -8.88
C LEU A 47 -8.34 8.34 -8.66
N GLU A 48 -7.85 9.19 -7.77
CA GLU A 48 -6.47 9.23 -7.34
C GLU A 48 -6.38 8.92 -5.85
N ILE A 49 -5.51 7.99 -5.49
CA ILE A 49 -5.26 7.56 -4.11
C ILE A 49 -3.80 7.82 -3.79
N GLN A 50 -3.53 8.49 -2.66
CA GLN A 50 -2.18 8.60 -2.11
C GLN A 50 -1.78 7.26 -1.47
N VAL A 51 -0.69 6.69 -1.96
CA VAL A 51 -0.15 5.41 -1.53
C VAL A 51 1.23 5.64 -0.91
N PRO A 52 1.46 5.25 0.36
CA PRO A 52 2.77 5.33 0.96
C PRO A 52 3.82 4.56 0.16
N VAL A 53 5.01 5.13 -0.05
CA VAL A 53 6.07 4.52 -0.88
C VAL A 53 6.43 3.11 -0.40
N TYR A 54 6.41 2.86 0.91
CA TYR A 54 6.82 1.59 1.50
C TYR A 54 5.94 0.40 1.06
N CYS A 55 4.67 0.61 0.70
CA CYS A 55 3.74 -0.47 0.34
C CYS A 55 3.47 -0.58 -1.16
N VAL A 56 3.98 0.36 -1.97
CA VAL A 56 3.82 0.35 -3.44
C VAL A 56 4.27 -0.98 -4.06
N GLY A 57 5.42 -1.50 -3.62
CA GLY A 57 5.94 -2.78 -4.11
C GLY A 57 4.99 -3.95 -3.84
N SER A 58 4.33 -3.97 -2.68
CA SER A 58 3.35 -5.00 -2.31
C SER A 58 2.07 -4.90 -3.12
N ILE A 59 1.61 -3.68 -3.41
CA ILE A 59 0.44 -3.43 -4.27
C ILE A 59 0.71 -3.89 -5.71
N ILE A 60 1.90 -3.60 -6.24
CA ILE A 60 2.29 -4.03 -7.59
C ILE A 60 2.47 -5.56 -7.64
N GLY A 61 3.18 -6.12 -6.66
CA GLY A 61 3.55 -7.52 -6.61
C GLY A 61 4.67 -7.90 -7.60
N ARG A 62 5.21 -9.11 -7.44
CA ARG A 62 6.28 -9.62 -8.34
C ARG A 62 5.76 -9.68 -9.78
N GLY A 63 6.50 -9.09 -10.73
CA GLY A 63 6.09 -9.02 -12.14
C GLY A 63 4.78 -8.25 -12.40
N GLY A 64 4.30 -7.47 -11.43
CA GLY A 64 3.01 -6.79 -11.49
C GLY A 64 1.80 -7.70 -11.30
N GLU A 65 1.98 -8.93 -10.80
CA GLU A 65 0.91 -9.92 -10.68
C GLU A 65 -0.23 -9.46 -9.77
N ALA A 66 0.09 -8.87 -8.61
CA ALA A 66 -0.92 -8.46 -7.63
C ALA A 66 -1.82 -7.34 -8.19
N ILE A 67 -1.23 -6.30 -8.78
CA ILE A 67 -2.00 -5.21 -9.39
C ILE A 67 -2.75 -5.66 -10.66
N LYS A 68 -2.23 -6.65 -11.41
CA LYS A 68 -2.94 -7.23 -12.56
C LYS A 68 -4.17 -8.00 -12.12
N ARG A 69 -4.04 -8.84 -11.09
CA ARG A 69 -5.16 -9.58 -10.50
C ARG A 69 -6.22 -8.62 -9.95
N PHE A 70 -5.80 -7.60 -9.21
CA PHE A 70 -6.70 -6.57 -8.68
C PHE A 70 -7.49 -5.85 -9.79
N GLN A 71 -6.81 -5.47 -10.88
CA GLN A 71 -7.47 -4.86 -12.04
C GLN A 71 -8.51 -5.78 -12.70
N GLN A 72 -8.23 -7.09 -12.77
CA GLN A 72 -9.14 -8.08 -13.34
C GLN A 72 -10.36 -8.31 -12.43
N GLU A 73 -10.13 -8.45 -11.13
CA GLU A 73 -11.15 -8.71 -10.12
C GLU A 73 -12.19 -7.58 -10.06
N PHE A 74 -11.73 -6.33 -10.02
CA PHE A 74 -12.61 -5.17 -9.94
C PHE A 74 -13.00 -4.58 -11.29
N SER A 75 -12.58 -5.17 -12.42
CA SER A 75 -12.83 -4.61 -13.76
C SER A 75 -12.40 -3.14 -13.92
N VAL A 76 -11.26 -2.77 -13.33
CA VAL A 76 -10.67 -1.43 -13.37
C VAL A 76 -9.28 -1.44 -14.01
N ARG A 77 -8.75 -0.27 -14.34
CA ARG A 77 -7.36 -0.08 -14.72
C ARG A 77 -6.66 0.75 -13.65
N CYS A 78 -5.51 0.26 -13.20
CA CYS A 78 -4.72 0.88 -12.15
C CYS A 78 -3.34 1.22 -12.70
N ALA A 79 -2.85 2.43 -12.43
CA ALA A 79 -1.51 2.85 -12.79
C ALA A 79 -0.97 3.83 -11.75
N PHE A 80 0.28 3.66 -11.35
CA PHE A 80 0.97 4.71 -10.59
C PHE A 80 1.27 5.87 -11.53
N ALA A 81 0.98 7.09 -11.08
CA ALA A 81 1.37 8.31 -11.77
C ALA A 81 2.89 8.38 -11.90
N LYS A 82 3.36 9.28 -12.78
CA LYS A 82 4.80 9.60 -12.84
C LYS A 82 5.25 10.10 -11.47
N ASP A 83 6.49 9.78 -11.13
CA ASP A 83 7.07 10.17 -9.86
C ASP A 83 7.09 11.69 -9.72
N ASP A 84 6.46 12.17 -8.66
CA ASP A 84 6.44 13.57 -8.26
C ASP A 84 7.44 13.75 -7.11
N GLU A 85 8.45 14.61 -7.31
CA GLU A 85 9.54 14.79 -6.34
C GLU A 85 9.05 15.28 -4.97
N LYS A 86 7.99 16.12 -4.95
CA LYS A 86 7.41 16.61 -3.70
C LYS A 86 6.73 15.47 -2.95
N LEU A 87 5.91 14.67 -3.63
CA LEU A 87 5.22 13.55 -3.01
C LEU A 87 6.20 12.46 -2.54
N LEU A 88 7.27 12.22 -3.29
CA LEU A 88 8.33 11.30 -2.86
C LEU A 88 9.03 11.78 -1.60
N LYS A 89 9.28 13.09 -1.46
CA LYS A 89 9.81 13.69 -0.21
C LYS A 89 8.85 13.52 0.96
N GLU A 90 7.55 13.57 0.70
CA GLU A 90 6.49 13.29 1.68
C GLU A 90 6.21 11.79 1.86
N ASN A 91 6.97 10.91 1.18
CA ASN A 91 6.87 9.44 1.24
C ASN A 91 5.57 8.86 0.66
N TYR A 92 5.00 9.49 -0.38
CA TYR A 92 3.80 9.03 -1.10
C TYR A 92 4.01 8.95 -2.62
N ARG A 93 3.18 8.13 -3.28
CA ARG A 93 2.95 8.10 -4.74
C ARG A 93 1.46 8.11 -5.03
N ILE A 94 1.06 8.58 -6.21
CA ILE A 94 -0.35 8.56 -6.62
C ILE A 94 -0.65 7.29 -7.40
N LEU A 95 -1.66 6.54 -6.94
CA LEU A 95 -2.29 5.46 -7.69
C LEU A 95 -3.56 5.99 -8.35
N ILE A 96 -3.62 5.87 -9.68
CA ILE A 96 -4.77 6.23 -10.49
C ILE A 96 -5.59 4.96 -10.73
N ILE A 97 -6.87 4.98 -10.34
CA ILE A 97 -7.86 3.93 -10.62
C ILE A 97 -8.88 4.49 -11.60
N ARG A 98 -9.10 3.82 -12.74
CA ARG A 98 -10.05 4.27 -13.76
C ARG A 98 -10.90 3.13 -14.30
N GLY A 99 -12.17 3.40 -14.58
CA GLY A 99 -13.13 2.40 -15.00
C GLY A 99 -14.57 2.91 -14.88
N GLU A 100 -15.50 1.98 -14.89
CA GLU A 100 -16.91 2.26 -14.59
C GLU A 100 -17.08 2.71 -13.13
N ARG A 101 -17.90 3.74 -12.90
CA ARG A 101 -18.10 4.39 -11.60
C ARG A 101 -18.27 3.41 -10.45
N HIS A 102 -19.14 2.40 -10.60
CA HIS A 102 -19.41 1.41 -9.55
C HIS A 102 -18.15 0.60 -9.20
N HIS A 103 -17.49 0.03 -10.21
CA HIS A 103 -16.25 -0.72 -10.08
C HIS A 103 -15.09 0.10 -9.47
N VAL A 104 -14.99 1.38 -9.84
CA VAL A 104 -13.95 2.27 -9.29
C VAL A 104 -14.15 2.54 -7.80
N TYR A 105 -15.39 2.73 -7.34
CA TYR A 105 -15.65 2.91 -5.90
C TYR A 105 -15.36 1.65 -5.10
N GLU A 106 -15.77 0.46 -5.60
CA GLU A 106 -15.47 -0.80 -4.92
C GLU A 106 -13.97 -1.05 -4.83
N ALA A 107 -13.24 -0.80 -5.94
CA ALA A 107 -11.79 -0.89 -5.98
C ALA A 107 -11.10 0.11 -5.03
N GLU A 108 -11.59 1.34 -4.93
CA GLU A 108 -11.03 2.35 -4.02
C GLU A 108 -11.11 1.89 -2.55
N VAL A 109 -12.28 1.39 -2.15
CA VAL A 109 -12.52 0.92 -0.78
C VAL A 109 -11.57 -0.23 -0.44
N GLU A 110 -11.49 -1.24 -1.31
CA GLU A 110 -10.61 -2.39 -1.06
C GLU A 110 -9.13 -1.99 -1.09
N MET A 111 -8.73 -1.10 -2.00
CA MET A 111 -7.35 -0.62 -2.07
C MET A 111 -6.93 0.14 -0.81
N ARG A 112 -7.81 0.99 -0.26
CA ARG A 112 -7.55 1.67 1.02
C ARG A 112 -7.43 0.69 2.17
N ARG A 113 -8.28 -0.34 2.20
CA ARG A 113 -8.19 -1.40 3.20
C ARG A 113 -6.85 -2.14 3.09
N LEU A 114 -6.45 -2.58 1.90
CA LEU A 114 -5.17 -3.24 1.68
C LEU A 114 -4.00 -2.38 2.13
N ILE A 115 -4.02 -1.07 1.85
CA ILE A 115 -2.99 -0.14 2.30
C ILE A 115 -2.95 -0.06 3.83
N ALA A 116 -4.10 -0.02 4.51
CA ALA A 116 -4.19 0.05 5.96
C ALA A 116 -3.74 -1.24 6.65
N ASP A 117 -4.03 -2.40 6.06
CA ASP A 117 -3.69 -3.72 6.61
C ASP A 117 -2.21 -4.09 6.40
N LEU A 118 -1.50 -3.40 5.49
CA LEU A 118 -0.10 -3.70 5.22
C LEU A 118 0.80 -3.22 6.36
N PRO A 119 1.56 -4.13 7.01
CA PRO A 119 2.44 -3.74 8.10
C PRO A 119 3.53 -2.79 7.58
N GLN A 120 3.59 -1.62 8.19
CA GLN A 120 4.65 -0.67 7.89
C GLN A 120 5.95 -1.12 8.57
N TYR A 121 6.85 -1.69 7.78
CA TYR A 121 8.22 -1.93 8.20
C TYR A 121 9.02 -0.63 8.14
N GLN A 122 9.61 -0.27 9.27
CA GLN A 122 10.45 0.92 9.41
C GLN A 122 11.84 0.51 9.90
N GLN A 123 12.76 1.47 9.87
CA GLN A 123 14.08 1.33 10.45
C GLN A 123 14.39 2.59 11.26
N ILE A 124 14.85 2.40 12.48
CA ILE A 124 15.36 3.47 13.34
C ILE A 124 16.82 3.23 13.68
N GLU A 125 17.49 4.32 14.07
CA GLU A 125 18.88 4.29 14.54
C GLU A 125 18.95 4.71 16.01
N MET A 126 19.77 4.01 16.78
CA MET A 126 20.10 4.34 18.17
C MET A 126 21.61 4.40 18.32
N PHE A 127 22.12 5.36 19.08
CA PHE A 127 23.56 5.45 19.37
C PHE A 127 23.86 4.82 20.71
N ILE A 128 24.76 3.84 20.70
CA ILE A 128 25.13 3.04 21.86
C ILE A 128 26.58 3.37 22.20
N PRO A 129 26.93 3.73 23.45
CA PRO A 129 28.32 3.89 23.85
C PRO A 129 29.13 2.62 23.52
N ASP A 130 30.32 2.78 22.94
CA ASP A 130 31.11 1.66 22.42
C ASP A 130 31.42 0.62 23.53
N HIS A 131 31.74 1.12 24.73
CA HIS A 131 31.99 0.29 25.91
C HIS A 131 30.76 -0.53 26.37
N ALA A 132 29.54 -0.11 26.01
CA ALA A 132 28.30 -0.80 26.37
C ALA A 132 27.90 -1.86 25.34
N CYS A 133 28.47 -1.81 24.13
CA CYS A 133 28.12 -2.73 23.04
C CYS A 133 28.41 -4.19 23.39
N GLY A 134 29.53 -4.47 24.05
CA GLY A 134 29.86 -5.83 24.50
C GLY A 134 28.83 -6.39 25.48
N TYR A 135 28.36 -5.57 26.42
CA TYR A 135 27.30 -5.95 27.36
C TYR A 135 25.94 -6.15 26.67
N LEU A 136 25.60 -5.29 25.72
CA LEU A 136 24.37 -5.39 24.94
C LEU A 136 24.33 -6.66 24.07
N ILE A 137 25.47 -7.05 23.47
CA ILE A 137 25.59 -8.28 22.69
C ILE A 137 25.51 -9.51 23.62
N GLY A 138 26.25 -9.48 24.74
CA GLY A 138 26.37 -10.59 25.68
C GLY A 138 27.29 -11.71 25.16
N LYS A 139 27.65 -12.64 26.05
CA LYS A 139 28.50 -13.80 25.70
C LYS A 139 27.82 -14.63 24.60
N ASN A 140 28.53 -14.93 23.52
CA ASN A 140 28.00 -15.64 22.34
C ASN A 140 26.76 -14.98 21.70
N GLY A 141 26.58 -13.67 21.91
CA GLY A 141 25.43 -12.93 21.42
C GLY A 141 24.13 -13.21 22.17
N SER A 142 24.17 -13.77 23.38
CA SER A 142 22.98 -14.22 24.11
C SER A 142 21.97 -13.10 24.35
N HIS A 143 22.42 -11.91 24.76
CA HIS A 143 21.52 -10.79 25.05
C HIS A 143 20.87 -10.26 23.78
N ILE A 144 21.63 -9.99 22.72
CA ILE A 144 21.06 -9.47 21.47
C ILE A 144 20.17 -10.49 20.75
N LYS A 145 20.45 -11.80 20.90
CA LYS A 145 19.55 -12.87 20.46
C LYS A 145 18.23 -12.84 21.23
N ASN A 146 18.28 -12.78 22.56
CA ASN A 146 17.05 -12.68 23.37
C ASN A 146 16.23 -11.44 23.00
N ILE A 147 16.87 -10.28 22.77
CA ILE A 147 16.16 -9.06 22.33
C ILE A 147 15.49 -9.30 20.98
N ARG A 148 16.19 -9.91 20.02
CA ARG A 148 15.63 -10.27 18.70
C ARG A 148 14.46 -11.23 18.83
N ASP A 149 14.58 -12.25 19.68
CA ASP A 149 13.58 -13.30 19.82
C ASP A 149 12.31 -12.79 20.52
N SER A 150 12.47 -11.92 21.52
CA SER A 150 11.34 -11.30 22.23
C SER A 150 10.66 -10.20 21.44
N SER A 151 11.42 -9.35 20.75
CA SER A 151 10.87 -8.21 20.00
C SER A 151 10.43 -8.56 18.58
N LYS A 152 10.92 -9.67 18.01
CA LYS A 152 10.84 -10.02 16.58
C LYS A 152 11.41 -8.96 15.63
N ALA A 153 12.05 -7.92 16.14
CA ALA A 153 12.74 -6.92 15.35
C ALA A 153 14.07 -7.45 14.84
N ARG A 154 14.53 -6.94 13.70
CA ARG A 154 15.89 -7.15 13.21
C ARG A 154 16.80 -6.08 13.78
N LEU A 155 17.81 -6.52 14.54
CA LEU A 155 18.85 -5.67 15.11
C LEU A 155 20.17 -5.86 14.37
N SER A 156 20.79 -4.77 13.95
CA SER A 156 22.11 -4.71 13.30
C SER A 156 22.98 -3.66 13.97
N LEU A 157 24.09 -4.08 14.57
CA LEU A 157 25.04 -3.17 15.21
C LEU A 157 26.20 -2.89 14.25
N ASP A 158 26.34 -1.62 13.86
CA ASP A 158 27.44 -1.12 13.05
C ASP A 158 28.47 -0.42 13.96
N ARG A 159 29.67 -0.99 14.08
CA ARG A 159 30.75 -0.48 14.93
C ARG A 159 31.55 0.66 14.30
N LYS A 160 30.98 1.35 13.30
CA LYS A 160 31.56 2.60 12.81
C LYS A 160 31.56 3.61 13.95
N ILE A 161 32.76 3.90 14.44
CA ILE A 161 33.00 4.85 15.50
C ILE A 161 32.58 6.21 14.98
N ILE A 162 31.57 6.80 15.60
CA ILE A 162 31.30 8.22 15.47
C ILE A 162 32.06 8.87 16.61
N ASP A 163 33.20 9.49 16.29
CA ASP A 163 33.93 10.32 17.24
C ASP A 163 33.13 11.60 17.45
N ASN A 164 32.76 11.87 18.70
CA ASN A 164 32.27 13.20 19.07
C ASN A 164 33.45 14.10 19.46
N LEU A 165 33.19 15.40 19.61
CA LEU A 165 34.18 16.41 20.05
C LEU A 165 34.81 16.11 21.43
N GLU A 166 34.28 15.14 22.18
CA GLU A 166 34.72 14.77 23.54
C GLU A 166 35.47 13.43 23.60
N ASN A 167 35.95 12.87 22.47
CA ASN A 167 36.59 11.55 22.40
C ASN A 167 35.72 10.38 22.92
N LYS A 168 34.40 10.55 23.01
CA LYS A 168 33.47 9.47 23.35
C LYS A 168 33.10 8.71 22.08
N ARG A 169 33.33 7.41 22.12
CA ARG A 169 33.06 6.49 21.00
C ARG A 169 31.64 5.94 21.10
N PHE A 170 30.88 6.06 20.01
CA PHE A 170 29.55 5.48 19.87
C PHE A 170 29.52 4.53 18.68
N SER A 171 28.77 3.44 18.82
CA SER A 171 28.39 2.53 17.75
C SER A 171 26.92 2.76 17.39
N ARG A 172 26.58 2.56 16.12
CA ARG A 172 25.21 2.73 15.62
C ARG A 172 24.46 1.41 15.66
N LEU A 173 23.36 1.37 16.41
CA LEU A 173 22.42 0.25 16.41
C LEU A 173 21.24 0.57 15.50
N ILE A 174 21.05 -0.25 14.48
CA ILE A 174 19.94 -0.21 13.57
C ILE A 174 18.88 -1.22 14.04
N ILE A 175 17.65 -0.76 14.25
CA ILE A 175 16.49 -1.60 14.58
C ILE A 175 15.47 -1.48 13.46
N SER A 176 15.02 -2.61 12.92
CA SER A 176 14.04 -2.67 11.82
C SER A 176 12.91 -3.65 12.13
N GLY A 177 11.69 -3.28 11.77
CA GLY A 177 10.48 -4.04 12.13
C GLY A 177 9.21 -3.19 11.98
N THR A 178 8.09 -3.70 12.45
CA THR A 178 6.88 -2.88 12.68
C THR A 178 7.10 -1.90 13.83
N SER A 179 6.24 -0.88 13.97
CA SER A 179 6.30 0.07 15.08
C SER A 179 6.31 -0.62 16.45
N GLU A 180 5.49 -1.65 16.62
CA GLU A 180 5.44 -2.46 17.85
C GLU A 180 6.74 -3.24 18.09
N GLN A 181 7.27 -3.90 17.05
CA GLN A 181 8.53 -4.65 17.13
C GLN A 181 9.71 -3.72 17.48
N ILE A 182 9.76 -2.54 16.85
CA ILE A 182 10.79 -1.54 17.10
C ILE A 182 10.67 -1.00 18.53
N SER A 183 9.46 -0.66 18.98
CA SER A 183 9.21 -0.17 20.33
C SER A 183 9.66 -1.19 21.39
N ALA A 184 9.25 -2.45 21.22
CA ALA A 184 9.66 -3.53 22.11
C ALA A 184 11.18 -3.73 22.14
N ALA A 185 11.83 -3.73 20.98
CA ALA A 185 13.29 -3.85 20.89
C ALA A 185 13.99 -2.67 21.57
N LYS A 186 13.51 -1.45 21.35
CA LYS A 186 14.05 -0.22 21.94
C LYS A 186 13.99 -0.28 23.47
N THR A 187 12.82 -0.61 24.04
CA THR A 187 12.66 -0.75 25.49
C THR A 187 13.61 -1.79 26.08
N LEU A 188 13.74 -2.95 25.43
CA LEU A 188 14.66 -4.01 25.90
C LEU A 188 16.13 -3.59 25.81
N VAL A 189 16.53 -2.83 24.80
CA VAL A 189 17.88 -2.28 24.68
C VAL A 189 18.13 -1.26 25.78
N GLU A 190 17.23 -0.31 25.99
CA GLU A 190 17.32 0.73 27.03
C GLU A 190 17.41 0.12 28.43
N GLU A 191 16.58 -0.88 28.74
CA GLU A 191 16.61 -1.61 30.00
C GLU A 191 17.98 -2.27 30.25
N ARG A 192 18.59 -2.83 29.20
CA ARG A 192 19.93 -3.45 29.30
C ARG A 192 21.01 -2.40 29.55
N LEU A 193 20.98 -1.28 28.86
CA LEU A 193 21.93 -0.20 29.07
C LEU A 193 21.80 0.39 30.48
N TYR A 194 20.58 0.62 30.95
CA TYR A 194 20.32 1.11 32.30
C TYR A 194 20.90 0.17 33.39
N ARG A 195 20.75 -1.15 33.23
CA ARG A 195 21.36 -2.14 34.14
C ARG A 195 22.89 -2.06 34.16
N LEU A 196 23.52 -1.77 33.02
CA LEU A 196 24.98 -1.61 32.96
C LEU A 196 25.43 -0.38 33.74
N GLU A 197 24.71 0.74 33.62
CA GLU A 197 25.01 1.98 34.34
C GLU A 197 24.86 1.81 35.86
N GLN A 198 23.80 1.13 36.31
CA GLN A 198 23.59 0.81 37.73
C GLN A 198 24.75 -0.02 38.30
N LYS A 199 25.22 -1.03 37.56
CA LYS A 199 26.35 -1.87 37.98
C LYS A 199 27.65 -1.08 38.08
N LYS A 200 27.89 -0.14 37.15
CA LYS A 200 29.07 0.74 37.21
C LYS A 200 29.04 1.62 38.47
N LYS A 201 27.91 2.30 38.72
CA LYS A 201 27.74 3.14 39.92
C LYS A 201 27.95 2.37 41.22
N ALA A 202 27.42 1.15 41.32
CA ALA A 202 27.60 0.30 42.49
C ALA A 202 29.07 -0.12 42.70
N TYR A 203 29.79 -0.41 41.61
CA TYR A 203 31.23 -0.72 41.68
C TYR A 203 32.05 0.49 42.11
N ASP A 204 31.80 1.65 41.50
CA ASP A 204 32.54 2.88 41.80
C ASP A 204 32.37 3.26 43.29
N ASN A 205 31.14 3.21 43.80
CA ASN A 205 30.84 3.49 45.20
C ASN A 205 31.54 2.52 46.17
N ASN A 206 31.63 1.23 45.84
CA ASN A 206 32.29 0.25 46.71
C ASN A 206 33.82 0.34 46.69
N SER A 207 34.45 0.78 45.58
CA SER A 207 35.91 0.97 45.54
C SER A 207 36.41 2.15 46.36
N VAL A 208 35.58 3.18 46.52
CA VAL A 208 35.88 4.34 47.38
C VAL A 208 35.83 3.95 48.86
N ILE A 209 34.95 3.02 49.25
CA ILE A 209 34.78 2.58 50.64
C ILE A 209 35.88 1.59 51.06
N SER A 210 36.44 0.78 50.15
CA SER A 210 37.49 -0.19 50.49
C SER A 210 38.91 0.37 50.58
N THR A 211 39.10 1.67 50.32
CA THR A 211 40.42 2.34 50.29
C THR A 211 40.62 3.26 51.51
N VAL A 212 39.66 3.31 52.43
CA VAL A 212 39.72 4.06 53.70
C VAL A 212 39.73 3.08 54.84
#